data_AF-A0A1G1F5W7-F1
#
_entry.id   AF-A0A1G1F5W7-F1
#
_cell.length_a   1.000
_cell.length_b   1.000
_cell.length_c   1.000
_cell.angle_alpha   90.00
_cell.angle_beta   90.00
_cell.angle_gamma   90.00
#
_symmetry.space_group_name_H-M   'P 1'
#
loop_
_entity.id
_entity.type
_entity.pdbx_description
1 polymer ?
#
loop_
_entity_poly.entity_id
_entity_poly.type
_entity_poly.pdbx_seq_one_letter_code
_entity_poly.pdbx_strand_id
1 'polypeptide(L)'
;MCVAHVQHCSCGARSVSLQFRDNILSEQVVAELYCPSCSQKPVIDQNTMLSDNGWIIVYNMDIAKFAGSKSIEHPITPAVLFDEGYCTWNGIYPGDTIDSVAERAKITSLAKTDPREYVKRLTSWGVDRMERLAGEGWRKAREGAVEKTAL
;
A
#
# COMPACT_ATOMS: atom_id res chain seq x y z
N MET A 1 14.22 10.10 8.11
CA MET A 1 14.14 8.72 8.63
C MET A 1 12.67 8.36 8.69
N CYS A 2 12.19 7.48 7.81
CA CYS A 2 10.83 6.92 7.95
C CYS A 2 10.94 5.69 8.85
N VAL A 3 10.28 5.73 10.00
CA VAL A 3 10.16 4.57 10.88
C VAL A 3 9.21 3.59 10.18
N ALA A 4 9.66 2.36 9.94
CA ALA A 4 8.81 1.33 9.36
C ALA A 4 7.88 0.81 10.46
N HIS A 5 6.61 1.24 10.43
CA HIS A 5 5.58 0.73 11.32
C HIS A 5 5.12 -0.64 10.81
N VAL A 6 5.57 -1.70 11.47
CA VAL A 6 5.26 -3.08 11.10
C VAL A 6 4.00 -3.52 11.84
N GLN A 7 3.01 -3.99 11.08
CA GLN A 7 1.79 -4.60 11.60
C GLN A 7 1.76 -6.08 11.30
N HIS A 8 1.37 -6.86 12.30
CA HIS A 8 1.23 -8.32 12.16
C HIS A 8 -0.20 -8.68 11.82
N CYS A 9 -0.35 -9.65 10.93
CA CYS A 9 -1.64 -10.26 10.65
C CYS A 9 -2.18 -10.95 11.92
N SER A 10 -3.50 -10.94 12.09
CA SER A 10 -4.22 -11.64 13.18
C SER A 10 -3.89 -13.15 13.24
N CYS A 11 -3.54 -13.78 12.11
CA CYS A 11 -3.10 -15.18 12.10
C CYS A 11 -1.61 -15.39 12.42
N GLY A 12 -0.82 -14.32 12.57
CA GLY A 12 0.62 -14.36 12.82
C GLY A 12 1.51 -14.75 11.63
N ALA A 13 0.93 -15.27 10.53
CA ALA A 13 1.70 -15.82 9.43
C ALA A 13 2.43 -14.78 8.55
N ARG A 14 1.98 -13.52 8.59
CA ARG A 14 2.52 -12.44 7.75
C ARG A 14 2.57 -11.12 8.52
N SER A 15 3.48 -10.25 8.13
CA SER A 15 3.60 -8.87 8.61
C SER A 15 3.74 -7.93 7.43
N VAL A 16 3.30 -6.68 7.62
CA VAL A 16 3.31 -5.65 6.58
C VAL A 16 3.85 -4.36 7.16
N SER A 17 4.50 -3.55 6.33
CA SER A 17 4.86 -2.19 6.71
C SER A 17 3.79 -1.23 6.20
N LEU A 18 3.34 -0.34 7.08
CA LEU A 18 2.41 0.73 6.76
C LEU A 18 3.12 2.08 6.70
N GLN A 19 2.55 2.96 5.90
CA GLN A 19 2.92 4.36 5.79
C GLN A 19 1.82 5.23 6.39
N PHE A 20 2.23 6.23 7.15
CA PHE A 20 1.36 7.23 7.76
C PHE A 20 1.77 8.62 7.25
N ARG A 21 0.93 9.23 6.42
CA ARG A 21 1.18 10.56 5.87
C ARG A 21 1.33 11.61 6.98
N ASP A 22 2.40 12.39 6.89
CA ASP A 22 2.75 13.51 7.77
C ASP A 22 2.75 13.16 9.28
N ASN A 23 2.75 11.87 9.62
CA ASN A 23 2.54 11.34 10.97
C ASN A 23 1.29 11.92 11.68
N ILE A 24 0.27 12.30 10.91
CA ILE A 24 -1.03 12.77 11.44
C ILE A 24 -1.69 11.64 12.23
N LEU A 25 -1.58 10.41 11.70
CA LEU A 25 -2.05 9.19 12.33
C LEU A 25 -0.86 8.32 12.76
N SER A 26 -1.13 7.41 13.70
CA SER A 26 -0.15 6.45 14.20
C SER A 26 -0.66 5.02 14.02
N GLU A 27 0.20 4.05 14.31
CA GLU A 27 -0.10 2.62 14.28
C GLU A 27 -1.34 2.19 15.07
N GLN A 28 -1.75 2.98 16.08
CA GLN A 28 -2.95 2.73 16.89
C GLN A 28 -4.25 2.84 16.08
N VAL A 29 -4.21 3.50 14.92
CA VAL A 29 -5.35 3.58 13.99
C VAL A 29 -5.64 2.23 13.34
N VAL A 30 -4.69 1.29 13.31
CA VAL A 30 -4.94 -0.07 12.84
C VAL A 30 -5.27 -0.95 14.04
N ALA A 31 -6.53 -1.37 14.12
CA ALA A 31 -6.98 -2.28 15.16
C ALA A 31 -6.51 -3.70 14.85
N GLU A 32 -6.72 -4.16 13.61
CA GLU A 32 -6.38 -5.50 13.18
C GLU A 32 -6.02 -5.55 11.69
N LEU A 33 -5.30 -6.59 11.30
CA LEU A 33 -4.91 -6.85 9.92
C LEU A 33 -5.17 -8.32 9.58
N TYR A 34 -5.77 -8.58 8.42
CA TYR A 34 -5.98 -9.93 7.90
C TYR A 34 -5.31 -10.10 6.54
N CYS A 35 -4.49 -11.13 6.44
CA CYS A 35 -3.84 -11.52 5.19
C CYS A 35 -4.76 -12.41 4.33
N PRO A 36 -4.42 -12.63 3.04
CA PRO A 36 -5.21 -13.47 2.14
C PRO A 36 -5.49 -14.90 2.65
N SER A 37 -4.64 -15.42 3.53
CA SER A 37 -4.83 -16.76 4.12
C SER A 37 -5.88 -16.80 5.24
N CYS A 38 -6.27 -15.65 5.79
CA CYS A 38 -7.22 -15.58 6.90
C CYS A 38 -8.28 -14.46 6.76
N SER A 39 -8.35 -13.80 5.61
CA SER A 39 -9.31 -12.72 5.34
C SER A 39 -10.76 -13.19 5.23
N GLN A 40 -11.00 -14.50 5.24
CA GLN A 40 -12.33 -15.09 5.34
C GLN A 40 -12.88 -15.14 6.77
N LYS A 41 -12.07 -14.81 7.78
CA LYS A 41 -12.48 -14.87 9.19
C LYS A 41 -13.43 -13.74 9.63
N PRO A 42 -13.16 -12.45 9.32
CA PRO A 42 -14.02 -11.36 9.79
C PRO A 42 -15.26 -11.22 8.91
N VAL A 43 -16.37 -10.76 9.50
CA VAL A 43 -17.52 -10.23 8.75
C VAL A 43 -17.16 -8.81 8.31
N ILE A 44 -17.20 -8.54 7.01
CA ILE A 44 -16.81 -7.24 6.45
C ILE A 44 -17.79 -6.15 6.90
N ASP A 45 -17.27 -5.13 7.57
CA ASP A 45 -17.96 -3.87 7.85
C ASP A 45 -17.26 -2.71 7.13
N GLN A 46 -17.91 -2.13 6.12
CA GLN A 46 -17.35 -1.06 5.31
C GLN A 46 -17.12 0.25 6.09
N ASN A 47 -17.71 0.40 7.27
CA ASN A 47 -17.52 1.59 8.10
C ASN A 47 -16.20 1.59 8.85
N THR A 48 -15.62 0.41 9.07
CA THR A 48 -14.41 0.21 9.88
C THR A 48 -13.31 -0.53 9.13
N MET A 49 -13.64 -1.20 8.02
CA MET A 49 -12.71 -2.07 7.29
C MET A 49 -12.50 -1.62 5.86
N LEU A 50 -11.29 -1.84 5.36
CA LEU A 50 -10.93 -1.73 3.96
C LEU A 50 -10.39 -3.07 3.46
N SER A 51 -10.87 -3.50 2.30
CA SER A 51 -10.33 -4.66 1.57
C SER A 51 -9.49 -4.19 0.38
N ASP A 52 -8.30 -4.75 0.24
CA ASP A 52 -7.39 -4.52 -0.89
C ASP A 52 -6.68 -5.82 -1.29
N ASN A 53 -7.02 -6.35 -2.47
CA ASN A 53 -6.48 -7.57 -3.06
C ASN A 53 -6.31 -8.75 -2.09
N GLY A 54 -7.37 -9.06 -1.34
CA GLY A 54 -7.41 -10.19 -0.39
C GLY A 54 -6.84 -9.88 0.99
N TRP A 55 -6.26 -8.70 1.20
CA TRP A 55 -5.96 -8.15 2.53
C TRP A 55 -7.15 -7.37 3.08
N ILE A 56 -7.29 -7.36 4.40
CA ILE A 56 -8.25 -6.52 5.11
C ILE A 56 -7.52 -5.73 6.19
N ILE A 57 -7.69 -4.42 6.19
CA ILE A 57 -7.27 -3.54 7.28
C ILE A 57 -8.51 -3.17 8.07
N VAL A 58 -8.47 -3.41 9.39
CA VAL A 58 -9.50 -2.96 10.32
C VAL A 58 -9.00 -1.72 11.04
N TYR A 59 -9.71 -0.62 10.87
CA TYR A 59 -9.36 0.66 11.46
C TYR A 59 -10.09 0.89 12.77
N ASN A 60 -9.35 1.41 13.77
CA ASN A 60 -9.97 2.05 14.91
C ASN A 60 -10.45 3.45 14.49
N MET A 61 -11.70 3.53 14.05
CA MET A 61 -12.29 4.76 13.52
C MET A 61 -12.43 5.86 14.56
N ASP A 62 -12.54 5.52 15.85
CA ASP A 62 -12.61 6.52 16.92
C ASP A 62 -11.27 7.22 17.09
N ILE A 63 -10.17 6.46 17.12
CA ILE A 63 -8.81 7.02 17.16
C ILE A 63 -8.52 7.80 15.88
N ALA A 64 -8.88 7.25 14.72
CA ALA A 64 -8.64 7.91 13.44
C ALA A 64 -9.37 9.27 13.36
N LYS A 65 -10.65 9.30 13.76
CA LYS A 65 -11.45 10.53 13.78
C LYS A 65 -10.92 11.53 14.80
N PHE A 66 -10.54 11.07 15.99
CA PHE A 66 -9.98 11.94 17.01
C PHE A 66 -8.68 12.60 16.56
N ALA A 67 -7.70 11.79 16.12
CA ALA A 67 -6.38 12.26 15.69
C ALA A 67 -6.44 13.08 14.39
N GLY A 68 -7.29 12.69 13.44
CA GLY A 68 -7.43 13.34 12.14
C GLY A 68 -8.33 14.57 12.12
N SER A 69 -9.13 14.82 13.16
CA SER A 69 -10.19 15.84 13.18
C SER A 69 -9.76 17.27 12.80
N LYS A 70 -8.48 17.62 13.01
CA LYS A 70 -7.93 18.96 12.70
C LYS A 70 -7.14 19.02 11.40
N SER A 71 -6.83 17.89 10.79
CA SER A 71 -5.89 17.80 9.67
C SER A 71 -6.51 17.15 8.42
N ILE A 72 -7.63 16.46 8.57
CA ILE A 72 -8.35 15.81 7.47
C ILE A 72 -9.67 16.55 7.27
N GLU A 73 -9.82 17.20 6.12
CA GLU A 73 -11.00 18.04 5.80
C GLU A 73 -12.22 17.21 5.39
N HIS A 74 -12.01 15.99 4.90
CA HIS A 74 -13.05 15.09 4.44
C HIS A 74 -13.58 14.16 5.55
N PRO A 75 -14.77 13.57 5.38
CA PRO A 75 -15.25 12.53 6.28
C PRO A 75 -14.22 11.39 6.40
N ILE A 76 -13.71 11.20 7.61
CA ILE A 76 -12.72 10.17 7.89
C ILE A 76 -13.39 8.80 7.78
N THR A 77 -13.08 8.08 6.70
CA THR A 77 -13.58 6.75 6.33
C THR A 77 -12.40 5.82 6.02
N PRO A 78 -12.55 4.49 6.08
CA PRO A 78 -11.49 3.55 5.71
C PRO A 78 -10.89 3.80 4.32
N ALA A 79 -11.73 4.15 3.33
CA ALA A 79 -11.27 4.49 1.98
C ALA A 79 -10.41 5.77 1.98
N VAL A 80 -10.89 6.87 2.59
CA VAL A 80 -10.12 8.13 2.70
C VAL A 80 -8.79 7.91 3.42
N LEU A 81 -8.78 7.12 4.51
CA LEU A 81 -7.56 6.81 5.24
C LEU A 81 -6.50 6.13 4.36
N PHE A 82 -6.92 5.22 3.50
CA PHE A 82 -6.02 4.45 2.66
C PHE A 82 -5.62 5.20 1.36
N ASP A 83 -6.61 5.73 0.65
CA ASP A 83 -6.47 6.30 -0.69
C ASP A 83 -5.71 7.63 -0.64
N GLU A 84 -5.94 8.45 0.39
CA GLU A 84 -5.20 9.71 0.60
C GLU A 84 -3.88 9.55 1.38
N GLY A 85 -3.53 8.31 1.73
CA GLY A 85 -2.24 7.94 2.31
C GLY A 85 -2.09 8.18 3.82
N TYR A 86 -3.15 8.55 4.54
CA TYR A 86 -3.09 8.75 6.00
C TYR A 86 -2.75 7.45 6.77
N CYS A 87 -3.17 6.29 6.27
CA CYS A 87 -2.74 4.97 6.72
C CYS A 87 -2.91 3.95 5.59
N THR A 88 -1.82 3.66 4.88
CA THR A 88 -1.81 2.82 3.67
C THR A 88 -0.59 1.91 3.62
N TRP A 89 -0.48 1.04 2.61
CA TRP A 89 0.73 0.24 2.39
C TRP A 89 1.96 1.12 2.19
N ASN A 90 3.08 0.71 2.78
CA ASN A 90 4.39 1.26 2.44
C ASN A 90 4.82 0.70 1.07
N GLY A 91 4.69 1.52 0.02
CA GLY A 91 4.76 1.08 -1.38
C GLY A 91 3.37 0.84 -1.99
N ILE A 92 3.27 0.01 -3.03
CA ILE A 92 2.00 -0.29 -3.72
C ILE A 92 1.18 -1.38 -3.02
N TYR A 93 1.83 -2.38 -2.44
CA TYR A 93 1.22 -3.53 -1.78
C TYR A 93 2.08 -4.02 -0.61
N PRO A 94 1.58 -4.94 0.24
CA PRO A 94 2.38 -5.55 1.30
C PRO A 94 3.66 -6.23 0.80
N GLY A 95 4.82 -5.61 1.04
CA GLY A 95 6.15 -6.12 0.64
C GLY A 95 6.76 -5.45 -0.59
N ASP A 96 6.07 -4.48 -1.21
CA ASP A 96 6.52 -3.78 -2.42
C ASP A 96 7.91 -3.14 -2.29
N THR A 97 8.28 -2.65 -1.11
CA THR A 97 9.60 -2.05 -0.86
C THR A 97 10.73 -3.07 -1.00
N ILE A 98 10.51 -4.34 -0.62
CA ILE A 98 11.52 -5.40 -0.77
C ILE A 98 11.60 -5.85 -2.23
N ASP A 99 10.44 -6.08 -2.85
CA ASP A 99 10.36 -6.58 -4.22
C ASP A 99 10.90 -5.56 -5.23
N SER A 100 10.58 -4.28 -5.07
CA SER A 100 11.07 -3.21 -5.95
C SER A 100 12.59 -3.06 -5.89
N VAL A 101 13.21 -3.23 -4.71
CA VAL A 101 14.68 -3.24 -4.57
C VAL A 101 15.27 -4.44 -5.29
N ALA A 102 14.72 -5.64 -5.11
CA ALA A 102 15.19 -6.86 -5.77
C ALA A 102 15.06 -6.78 -7.30
N GLU A 103 13.95 -6.24 -7.81
CA GLU A 103 13.73 -6.04 -9.24
C GLU A 103 14.71 -5.02 -9.83
N ARG A 104 14.88 -3.87 -9.19
CA ARG A 104 15.83 -2.85 -9.66
C ARG A 104 17.27 -3.35 -9.61
N ALA A 105 17.65 -4.16 -8.63
CA ALA A 105 18.97 -4.78 -8.57
C ALA A 105 19.23 -5.69 -9.80
N LYS A 106 18.22 -6.45 -10.24
CA LYS A 106 18.29 -7.26 -11.48
C LYS A 106 18.50 -6.36 -12.70
N ILE A 107 17.78 -5.25 -12.80
CA ILE A 107 17.95 -4.29 -13.91
C ILE A 107 19.36 -3.69 -13.87
N THR A 108 19.84 -3.22 -12.73
CA THR A 108 21.18 -2.63 -12.58
C THR A 108 22.29 -3.62 -12.95
N SER A 109 22.09 -4.92 -12.72
CA SER A 109 23.08 -5.94 -13.11
C SER A 109 23.34 -5.97 -14.63
N LEU A 110 22.35 -5.57 -15.44
CA LEU A 110 22.47 -5.50 -16.90
C LEU A 110 23.43 -4.40 -17.36
N ALA A 111 23.67 -3.36 -16.55
CA ALA A 111 24.52 -2.24 -16.95
C ALA A 111 25.94 -2.66 -17.36
N LYS A 112 26.43 -3.78 -16.81
CA LYS A 112 27.78 -4.31 -17.11
C LYS A 112 27.81 -5.28 -18.30
N THR A 113 26.69 -5.93 -18.61
CA THR A 113 26.64 -7.03 -19.60
C THR A 113 25.90 -6.64 -20.87
N ASP A 114 24.86 -5.82 -20.75
CA ASP A 114 24.05 -5.33 -21.86
C ASP A 114 23.53 -3.91 -21.55
N PRO A 115 24.34 -2.87 -21.85
CA PRO A 115 23.96 -1.48 -21.59
C PRO A 115 22.70 -1.02 -22.35
N ARG A 116 22.41 -1.61 -23.52
CA ARG A 116 21.23 -1.24 -24.32
C ARG A 116 19.96 -1.75 -23.65
N GLU A 117 19.95 -3.02 -23.26
CA GLU A 117 18.80 -3.59 -22.53
C GLU A 117 18.66 -2.96 -21.14
N TYR A 118 19.77 -2.60 -20.47
CA TYR A 118 19.72 -1.85 -19.22
C TYR A 118 18.94 -0.54 -19.35
N VAL A 119 19.28 0.30 -20.33
CA VAL A 119 18.60 1.60 -20.53
C VAL A 119 17.12 1.37 -20.83
N LYS A 120 16.81 0.44 -21.74
CA LYS A 120 15.42 0.10 -22.10
C LYS A 120 14.61 -0.31 -20.87
N ARG A 121 15.11 -1.28 -20.08
CA ARG A 121 14.44 -1.78 -18.87
C ARG A 121 14.31 -0.71 -17.80
N LEU A 122 15.34 0.11 -17.60
CA LEU A 122 15.28 1.19 -16.62
C LEU A 122 14.17 2.19 -16.96
N THR A 123 13.98 2.49 -18.26
CA THR A 123 12.94 3.42 -18.70
C THR A 123 11.53 2.86 -18.65
N SER A 124 11.32 1.57 -18.97
CA SER A 124 9.97 0.98 -19.02
C SER A 124 9.51 0.38 -17.67
N TRP A 125 10.44 -0.01 -16.80
CA TRP A 125 10.13 -0.80 -15.59
C TRP A 125 9.02 -0.20 -14.73
N GLY A 126 9.05 1.12 -14.49
CA GLY A 126 8.03 1.77 -13.67
C GLY A 126 6.63 1.67 -14.28
N VAL A 127 6.51 1.84 -15.59
CA VAL A 127 5.22 1.76 -16.30
C VAL A 127 4.74 0.31 -16.35
N ASP A 128 5.61 -0.60 -16.81
CA ASP A 128 5.29 -2.04 -16.93
C ASP A 128 4.87 -2.63 -15.56
N ARG A 129 5.56 -2.22 -14.49
CA ARG A 129 5.25 -2.64 -13.12
C ARG A 129 3.87 -2.14 -12.69
N MET A 130 3.57 -0.86 -12.89
CA MET A 130 2.30 -0.27 -12.47
C MET A 130 1.12 -0.84 -13.26
N GLU A 131 1.27 -1.05 -14.58
CA GLU A 131 0.24 -1.69 -15.40
C GLU A 131 -0.06 -3.12 -14.93
N ARG A 132 0.98 -3.92 -14.66
CA ARG A 132 0.81 -5.26 -14.11
C ARG A 132 0.10 -5.23 -12.76
N LEU A 133 0.55 -4.38 -11.82
CA LEU A 133 -0.04 -4.30 -10.48
C LEU A 133 -1.48 -3.78 -10.50
N ALA A 134 -1.81 -2.87 -11.43
CA ALA A 134 -3.19 -2.42 -11.65
C ALA A 134 -4.06 -3.57 -12.18
N GLY A 135 -3.53 -4.38 -13.11
CA GLY A 135 -4.19 -5.59 -13.62
C GLY A 135 -4.40 -6.68 -12.56
N GLU A 136 -3.51 -6.76 -11.55
CA GLU A 136 -3.66 -7.63 -10.38
C GLU A 136 -4.71 -7.11 -9.37
N GLY A 137 -5.20 -5.88 -9.54
CA GLY A 137 -6.27 -5.30 -8.74
C GLY A 137 -5.83 -4.47 -7.53
N TRP A 138 -4.53 -4.16 -7.40
CA TRP A 138 -4.03 -3.32 -6.29
C TRP A 138 -4.56 -1.90 -6.37
N ARG A 139 -5.20 -1.42 -5.29
CA ARG A 139 -5.90 -0.13 -5.30
C ARG A 139 -4.98 1.05 -5.66
N LYS A 140 -3.82 1.17 -5.01
CA LYS A 140 -2.85 2.26 -5.26
C LYS A 140 -2.30 2.26 -6.69
N ALA A 141 -2.26 1.09 -7.34
CA ALA A 141 -1.82 0.98 -8.73
C ALA A 141 -2.88 1.47 -9.73
N ARG A 142 -4.16 1.29 -9.40
CA ARG A 142 -5.28 1.72 -10.23
C ARG A 142 -5.41 3.25 -10.26
N GLU A 143 -5.22 3.93 -9.14
CA GLU A 143 -5.32 5.40 -9.06
C GLU A 143 -4.26 6.09 -9.94
N GLY A 144 -3.01 5.62 -9.90
CA GLY A 144 -1.94 6.12 -10.78
C GLY A 144 -2.13 5.79 -12.27
N ALA A 145 -2.99 4.82 -12.61
CA ALA A 145 -3.36 4.50 -13.99
C ALA A 145 -4.52 5.39 -14.50
N VAL A 146 -5.46 5.75 -13.63
CA VAL A 146 -6.59 6.65 -13.94
C VAL A 146 -6.09 8.07 -14.23
N GLU A 147 -5.10 8.56 -13.49
CA GLU A 147 -4.52 9.90 -13.68
C GLU A 147 -3.86 10.07 -15.08
N LYS A 148 -3.42 8.98 -15.70
CA LYS A 148 -2.88 8.97 -17.08
C LYS A 148 -3.94 8.86 -18.19
N THR A 149 -5.18 8.51 -17.85
CA THR A 149 -6.28 8.38 -18.82
C THR A 149 -7.12 9.66 -18.88
N ALA A 150 -6.90 10.58 -17.94
CA ALA A 150 -7.56 11.88 -17.84
C ALA A 150 -6.77 13.04 -18.49
N LEU A 151 -5.70 12.73 -19.24
CA LEU A 151 -4.88 13.67 -20.02
C LEU A 151 -4.91 13.32 -21.51
#